data_AF-A0A914IR31-F1
#
_entry.id   AF-A0A914IR31-F1
#
_cell.length_a   1.000
_cell.length_b   1.000
_cell.length_c   1.000
_cell.angle_alpha   90.00
_cell.angle_beta   90.00
_cell.angle_gamma   90.00
#
_symmetry.space_group_name_H-M   'P 1'
#
loop_
_entity.id
_entity.type
_entity.pdbx_description
1 polymer ?
#
loop_
_entity_poly.entity_id
_entity_poly.type
_entity_poly.pdbx_seq_one_letter_code
_entity_poly.pdbx_strand_id
1 'polypeptide(L)'
;MPRFLGIIFHVICLEIVIAQRMVCRIEPKVEIKTRMVNPSSKDGINNSHQLSAESGGLRCLKSVHGTYLRAYDNEWKVDMTSGPAKESEKWYVEDWHGKVVFKAIYSPGRFLRAHPDGRVDLVDRPISWETWIPFKNNDGSWSFLSVHGQWLSAHEDGSVSTVEDCDADEHFWLEWWK
;
A
#
# COMPACT_ATOMS: atom_id res chain seq x y z
N MET A 1 -42.41 60.99 26.47
CA MET A 1 -43.68 60.32 26.86
C MET A 1 -43.93 59.18 25.86
N PRO A 2 -44.48 58.04 26.32
CA PRO A 2 -43.87 56.69 26.33
C PRO A 2 -44.50 55.76 25.25
N ARG A 3 -44.23 54.44 25.04
CA ARG A 3 -43.35 53.38 25.57
C ARG A 3 -43.48 52.13 24.65
N PHE A 4 -42.36 51.43 24.42
CA PHE A 4 -42.09 49.97 24.54
C PHE A 4 -43.00 48.87 23.95
N LEU A 5 -42.39 47.92 23.21
CA LEU A 5 -42.08 46.49 23.56
C LEU A 5 -41.54 45.80 22.27
N GLY A 6 -40.60 44.84 22.22
CA GLY A 6 -39.82 44.06 23.18
C GLY A 6 -38.66 43.39 22.40
N ILE A 7 -37.47 43.20 23.00
CA ILE A 7 -36.99 41.91 23.57
C ILE A 7 -37.11 40.80 22.48
N ILE A 8 -36.02 40.33 21.86
CA ILE A 8 -35.15 39.26 22.36
C ILE A 8 -33.74 39.39 21.72
N PHE A 9 -32.75 39.74 22.54
CA PHE A 9 -31.34 39.33 22.41
C PHE A 9 -31.16 38.18 23.40
N HIS A 10 -30.39 37.13 23.04
CA HIS A 10 -30.37 35.76 23.62
C HIS A 10 -31.42 34.89 22.93
N VAL A 11 -31.13 34.11 21.89
CA VAL A 11 -30.16 33.01 21.86
C VAL A 11 -29.89 32.71 20.39
N ILE A 12 -28.76 33.15 19.83
CA ILE A 12 -27.94 32.36 18.88
C ILE A 12 -26.50 32.84 19.05
N CYS A 13 -25.98 32.71 20.27
CA CYS A 13 -24.55 32.70 20.54
C CYS A 13 -24.23 31.32 21.13
N LEU A 14 -24.43 30.30 20.30
CA LEU A 14 -23.92 28.95 20.44
C LEU A 14 -24.08 28.30 19.06
N GLU A 15 -23.09 27.52 18.63
CA GLU A 15 -22.88 26.98 17.26
C GLU A 15 -22.00 27.87 16.34
N ILE A 16 -21.06 28.62 16.93
CA ILE A 16 -19.70 28.66 16.38
C ILE A 16 -19.04 27.37 16.84
N VAL A 17 -19.13 26.33 16.01
CA VAL A 17 -18.37 25.06 15.91
C VAL A 17 -19.34 24.11 15.19
N ILE A 18 -18.85 23.32 14.23
CA ILE A 18 -19.59 22.38 13.36
C ILE A 18 -20.26 22.99 12.11
N ALA A 19 -19.44 23.48 11.17
CA ALA A 19 -19.78 23.41 9.74
C ALA A 19 -18.50 23.46 8.88
N GLN A 20 -17.54 22.59 9.18
CA GLN A 20 -16.39 22.28 8.32
C GLN A 20 -16.62 20.95 7.58
N ARG A 21 -17.88 20.68 7.20
CA ARG A 21 -18.27 19.54 6.37
C ARG A 21 -19.02 20.08 5.15
N MET A 22 -18.71 19.49 4.01
CA MET A 22 -19.32 19.70 2.69
C MET A 22 -18.76 20.86 1.85
N VAL A 23 -17.53 20.70 1.35
CA VAL A 23 -17.21 21.06 -0.03
C VAL A 23 -16.22 20.04 -0.62
N CYS A 24 -16.62 18.76 -0.72
CA CYS A 24 -16.11 17.93 -1.82
C CYS A 24 -16.95 18.29 -3.04
N ARG A 25 -16.61 19.42 -3.67
CA ARG A 25 -17.15 19.79 -4.96
C ARG A 25 -16.56 18.80 -5.96
N ILE A 26 -17.44 17.96 -6.48
CA ILE A 26 -17.20 17.02 -7.56
C ILE A 26 -16.65 17.83 -8.74
N GLU A 27 -15.35 17.76 -8.97
CA GLU A 27 -14.78 18.16 -10.26
C GLU A 27 -15.18 17.11 -11.31
N PRO A 28 -15.49 17.52 -12.55
CA PRO A 28 -15.96 16.59 -13.57
C PRO A 28 -14.87 15.56 -13.85
N LYS A 29 -15.29 14.28 -13.89
CA LYS A 29 -14.50 13.14 -14.35
C LYS A 29 -13.71 13.51 -15.61
N VAL A 30 -12.45 13.85 -15.44
CA VAL A 30 -11.46 13.56 -16.47
C VAL A 30 -11.34 12.04 -16.42
N GLU A 31 -12.05 11.38 -17.32
CA GLU A 31 -11.85 9.97 -17.61
C GLU A 31 -10.43 9.82 -18.17
N ILE A 32 -9.45 9.80 -17.26
CA ILE A 32 -8.16 9.20 -17.55
C ILE A 32 -8.52 7.75 -17.73
N LYS A 33 -8.74 7.35 -18.99
CA LYS A 33 -8.59 5.96 -19.37
C LYS A 33 -7.20 5.58 -18.89
N THR A 34 -7.11 4.96 -17.72
CA THR A 34 -5.98 4.14 -17.34
C THR A 34 -5.84 3.21 -18.53
N ARG A 35 -4.86 3.51 -19.39
CA ARG A 35 -4.55 2.71 -20.53
C ARG A 35 -4.03 1.43 -19.90
N MET A 36 -4.93 0.48 -19.65
CA MET A 36 -4.57 -0.90 -19.35
C MET A 36 -3.72 -1.31 -20.54
N VAL A 37 -2.40 -1.22 -20.35
CA VAL A 37 -1.44 -1.54 -21.39
C VAL A 37 -1.64 -3.02 -21.63
N ASN A 38 -2.13 -3.35 -22.83
CA ASN A 38 -2.21 -4.74 -23.26
C ASN A 38 -0.81 -5.36 -23.04
N PRO A 39 -0.67 -6.39 -22.18
CA PRO A 39 0.63 -6.97 -21.84
C PRO A 39 1.35 -7.58 -23.05
N SER A 40 0.63 -7.74 -24.18
CA SER A 40 1.15 -8.27 -25.44
C SER A 40 1.89 -7.23 -26.31
N SER A 41 1.92 -5.96 -25.91
CA SER A 41 2.74 -4.94 -26.59
C SER A 41 4.17 -4.94 -26.04
N LYS A 42 5.18 -4.83 -26.92
CA LYS A 42 6.59 -4.75 -26.52
C LYS A 42 6.85 -3.65 -25.49
N ASP A 43 6.09 -2.57 -25.55
CA ASP A 43 6.17 -1.43 -24.62
C ASP A 43 5.72 -1.83 -23.20
N GLY A 44 4.70 -2.69 -23.07
CA GLY A 44 4.23 -3.18 -21.78
C GLY A 44 5.25 -4.09 -21.08
N ILE A 45 5.91 -4.97 -21.85
CA ILE A 45 6.97 -5.86 -21.34
C ILE A 45 8.20 -5.05 -20.92
N ASN A 46 8.62 -4.08 -21.73
CA ASN A 46 9.76 -3.23 -21.39
C ASN A 46 9.51 -2.42 -20.10
N ASN A 47 8.27 -1.96 -19.91
CA ASN A 47 7.90 -1.22 -18.70
C ASN A 47 7.89 -2.12 -17.45
N SER A 48 7.38 -3.36 -17.54
CA SER A 48 7.36 -4.26 -16.38
C SER A 48 8.77 -4.62 -15.92
N HIS A 49 9.69 -4.90 -16.85
CA HIS A 49 11.11 -5.14 -16.54
C HIS A 49 11.78 -3.93 -15.89
N GLN A 50 11.44 -2.72 -16.34
CA GLN A 50 11.96 -1.50 -15.74
C GLN A 50 11.48 -1.33 -14.30
N LEU A 51 10.19 -1.56 -14.05
CA LEU A 51 9.58 -1.41 -12.72
C LEU A 51 10.08 -2.47 -11.72
N SER A 52 10.24 -3.72 -12.15
CA SER A 52 10.81 -4.77 -11.29
C SER A 52 12.29 -4.54 -10.98
N ALA A 53 13.07 -4.10 -11.97
CA ALA A 53 14.46 -3.72 -11.74
C ALA A 53 14.58 -2.52 -10.78
N GLU A 54 13.72 -1.52 -10.91
CA GLU A 54 13.75 -0.32 -10.08
C GLU A 54 13.32 -0.58 -8.62
N SER A 55 12.31 -1.42 -8.42
CA SER A 55 11.87 -1.84 -7.08
C SER A 55 12.84 -2.82 -6.40
N GLY A 56 13.70 -3.47 -7.19
CA GLY A 56 14.66 -4.47 -6.73
C GLY A 56 15.71 -3.96 -5.73
N GLY A 57 16.41 -4.90 -5.11
CA GLY A 57 17.49 -4.66 -4.17
C GLY A 57 17.13 -4.96 -2.71
N LEU A 58 17.96 -4.51 -1.79
CA LEU A 58 17.77 -4.72 -0.35
C LEU A 58 16.96 -3.57 0.25
N ARG A 59 15.70 -3.86 0.59
CA ARG A 59 14.67 -2.85 0.88
C ARG A 59 14.01 -3.08 2.23
N CYS A 60 13.45 -1.99 2.76
CA CYS A 60 12.38 -2.04 3.74
C CYS A 60 11.10 -1.52 3.07
N LEU A 61 9.97 -2.21 3.27
CA LEU A 61 8.66 -1.78 2.76
C LEU A 61 7.93 -1.02 3.85
N LYS A 62 7.80 0.29 3.70
CA LYS A 62 7.13 1.15 4.67
C LYS A 62 5.72 1.50 4.21
N SER A 63 4.71 1.27 5.04
CA SER A 63 3.32 1.64 4.74
C SER A 63 3.05 3.13 4.92
N VAL A 64 1.86 3.56 4.51
CA VAL A 64 1.32 4.90 4.79
C VAL A 64 1.23 5.20 6.30
N HIS A 65 1.09 4.17 7.13
CA HIS A 65 1.03 4.30 8.59
C HIS A 65 2.42 4.43 9.25
N GLY A 66 3.51 4.43 8.46
CA GLY A 66 4.87 4.51 8.98
C GLY A 66 5.35 3.22 9.65
N THR A 67 4.67 2.11 9.41
CA THR A 67 5.06 0.77 9.85
C THR A 67 5.79 0.03 8.73
N TYR A 68 6.58 -0.98 9.07
CA TYR A 68 7.35 -1.78 8.12
C TYR A 68 6.86 -3.21 8.05
N LEU A 69 6.84 -3.77 6.84
CA LEU A 69 6.52 -5.18 6.61
C LEU A 69 7.60 -6.05 7.25
N ARG A 70 7.19 -6.93 8.17
CA ARG A 70 8.07 -7.80 8.94
C ARG A 70 7.82 -9.27 8.62
N ALA A 71 8.90 -10.02 8.44
CA ALA A 71 8.89 -11.48 8.43
C ALA A 71 9.32 -12.03 9.77
N TYR A 72 8.59 -13.03 10.27
CA TYR A 72 9.03 -13.78 11.44
C TYR A 72 9.99 -14.90 11.05
N ASP A 73 11.10 -15.02 11.78
CA ASP A 73 12.14 -16.03 11.54
C ASP A 73 11.65 -17.45 11.84
N ASN A 74 10.86 -17.63 12.89
CA ASN A 74 10.41 -18.93 13.39
C ASN A 74 8.93 -19.20 13.12
N GLU A 75 8.24 -18.29 12.44
CA GLU A 75 6.82 -18.41 12.11
C GLU A 75 6.59 -18.16 10.62
N TRP A 76 5.62 -18.86 10.03
CA TRP A 76 5.24 -18.68 8.62
C TRP A 76 4.27 -17.49 8.46
N LYS A 77 4.60 -16.35 9.07
CA LYS A 77 3.71 -15.19 9.14
C LYS A 77 4.45 -13.89 8.88
N VAL A 78 3.67 -12.89 8.51
CA VAL A 78 4.09 -11.50 8.37
C VAL A 78 3.12 -10.59 9.13
N ASP A 79 3.61 -9.43 9.52
CA ASP A 79 2.80 -8.33 10.03
C ASP A 79 3.47 -6.99 9.71
N MET A 80 2.82 -5.90 10.11
CA MET A 80 3.37 -4.56 10.06
C MET A 80 3.84 -4.16 11.46
N THR A 81 5.05 -3.60 11.57
CA THR A 81 5.58 -3.19 12.86
C THR A 81 6.09 -1.75 12.86
N SER A 82 5.90 -1.06 13.99
CA SER A 82 6.37 0.30 14.19
C SER A 82 7.82 0.36 14.66
N GLY A 83 8.48 1.49 14.43
CA GLY A 83 9.83 1.76 14.91
C GLY A 83 10.89 1.66 13.81
N PRO A 84 12.18 1.74 14.15
CA PRO A 84 13.24 1.61 13.16
C PRO A 84 13.27 0.17 12.61
N ALA A 85 13.40 0.05 11.29
CA ALA A 85 13.56 -1.25 10.63
C ALA A 85 14.80 -1.98 11.18
N LYS A 86 14.60 -3.22 11.61
CA LYS A 86 15.64 -4.16 12.07
C LYS A 86 15.78 -5.26 11.02
N GLU A 87 16.47 -6.35 11.34
CA GLU A 87 16.68 -7.45 10.40
C GLU A 87 15.38 -8.09 9.89
N SER A 88 14.32 -8.13 10.71
CA SER A 88 13.06 -8.78 10.37
C SER A 88 12.22 -8.02 9.36
N GLU A 89 12.47 -6.72 9.22
CA GLU A 89 11.75 -5.81 8.32
C GLU A 89 12.46 -5.61 6.99
N LYS A 90 13.59 -6.31 6.79
CA LYS A 90 14.40 -6.22 5.58
C LYS A 90 14.11 -7.37 4.62
N TRP A 91 14.09 -7.01 3.34
CA TRP A 91 13.72 -7.90 2.25
C TRP A 91 14.68 -7.76 1.09
N TYR A 92 15.08 -8.89 0.52
CA TYR A 92 15.59 -8.94 -0.84
C TYR A 92 14.37 -8.87 -1.78
N VAL A 93 14.25 -7.77 -2.51
CA VAL A 93 13.31 -7.63 -3.62
C VAL A 93 14.04 -8.06 -4.87
N GLU A 94 13.78 -9.28 -5.34
CA GLU A 94 14.49 -9.87 -6.48
C GLU A 94 13.65 -9.72 -7.76
N ASP A 95 14.24 -9.19 -8.85
CA ASP A 95 13.59 -9.14 -10.16
C ASP A 95 13.44 -10.56 -10.75
N TRP A 96 12.22 -10.88 -11.14
CA TRP A 96 11.78 -12.14 -11.71
C TRP A 96 11.05 -11.88 -13.02
N HIS A 97 11.80 -11.38 -14.01
CA HIS A 97 11.32 -11.14 -15.38
C HIS A 97 10.12 -10.20 -15.47
N GLY A 98 10.21 -9.01 -14.86
CA GLY A 98 9.12 -8.04 -14.85
C GLY A 98 8.13 -8.21 -13.70
N LYS A 99 8.39 -9.16 -12.82
CA LYS A 99 7.76 -9.33 -11.51
C LYS A 99 8.83 -9.24 -10.43
N VAL A 100 8.41 -9.22 -9.17
CA VAL A 100 9.32 -9.33 -8.04
C VAL A 100 8.91 -10.45 -7.11
N VAL A 101 9.89 -10.98 -6.37
CA VAL A 101 9.65 -11.80 -5.18
C VAL A 101 10.24 -11.08 -3.97
N PHE A 102 9.57 -11.16 -2.84
CA PHE A 102 10.05 -10.63 -1.56
C PHE A 102 10.61 -11.77 -0.74
N LYS A 103 11.93 -11.78 -0.54
CA LYS A 103 12.63 -12.80 0.24
C LYS A 103 13.17 -12.20 1.54
N ALA A 104 12.72 -12.71 2.67
CA ALA A 104 13.22 -12.31 3.98
C ALA A 104 14.73 -12.59 4.09
N ILE A 105 15.47 -11.74 4.81
CA ILE A 105 16.94 -11.86 4.94
C ILE A 105 17.37 -13.14 5.68
N TYR A 106 16.53 -13.66 6.57
CA TYR A 106 16.85 -14.84 7.37
C TYR A 106 17.19 -16.07 6.54
N SER A 107 18.03 -16.96 7.08
CA SER A 107 18.35 -18.24 6.46
C SER A 107 17.60 -19.38 7.14
N PRO A 108 16.88 -20.25 6.40
CA PRO A 108 16.66 -20.18 4.97
C PRO A 108 15.74 -19.00 4.60
N GLY A 109 16.03 -18.34 3.47
CA GLY A 109 15.22 -17.23 2.96
C GLY A 109 13.81 -17.69 2.64
N ARG A 110 12.82 -17.02 3.23
CA ARG A 110 11.39 -17.29 2.98
C ARG A 110 10.78 -16.21 2.11
N PHE A 111 9.80 -16.59 1.31
CA PHE A 111 9.19 -15.76 0.28
C PHE A 111 7.77 -15.36 0.66
N LEU A 112 7.42 -14.09 0.46
CA LEU A 112 6.07 -13.57 0.68
C LEU A 112 5.09 -14.16 -0.34
N ARG A 113 4.03 -14.78 0.14
CA ARG A 113 3.02 -15.48 -0.68
C ARG A 113 1.63 -14.90 -0.44
N ALA A 114 0.90 -14.66 -1.52
CA ALA A 114 -0.53 -14.37 -1.47
C ALA A 114 -1.35 -15.64 -1.68
N HIS A 115 -2.47 -15.75 -0.96
CA HIS A 115 -3.51 -16.75 -1.19
C HIS A 115 -4.72 -16.11 -1.86
N PRO A 116 -5.53 -16.89 -2.60
CA PRO A 116 -6.73 -16.38 -3.26
C PRO A 116 -7.83 -15.94 -2.28
N ASP A 117 -7.72 -16.28 -0.99
CA ASP A 117 -8.63 -15.85 0.07
C ASP A 117 -8.21 -14.52 0.73
N GLY A 118 -7.18 -13.85 0.19
CA GLY A 118 -6.65 -12.61 0.72
C GLY A 118 -5.55 -12.79 1.77
N ARG A 119 -5.30 -14.00 2.28
CA ARG A 119 -4.27 -14.23 3.30
C ARG A 119 -2.87 -14.07 2.72
N VAL A 120 -1.96 -13.54 3.53
CA VAL A 120 -0.54 -13.41 3.20
C VAL A 120 0.30 -14.20 4.21
N ASP A 121 1.22 -15.02 3.71
CA ASP A 121 2.12 -15.80 4.55
C ASP A 121 3.52 -15.95 3.92
N LEU A 122 4.33 -16.83 4.51
CA LEU A 122 5.69 -17.13 4.04
C LEU A 122 5.78 -18.57 3.54
N VAL A 123 6.64 -18.81 2.56
CA VAL A 123 6.99 -20.15 2.06
C VAL A 123 8.50 -20.28 1.82
N ASP A 124 9.04 -21.50 1.78
CA ASP A 124 10.47 -21.77 1.61
C ASP A 124 10.93 -21.77 0.14
N ARG A 125 10.00 -21.86 -0.81
CA ARG A 125 10.29 -21.91 -2.26
C ARG A 125 9.29 -21.09 -3.06
N PRO A 126 9.73 -20.15 -3.91
CA PRO A 126 8.87 -19.44 -4.83
C PRO A 126 8.58 -20.31 -6.05
N ILE A 127 7.30 -20.50 -6.37
CA ILE A 127 6.85 -21.24 -7.55
C ILE A 127 5.98 -20.33 -8.41
N SER A 128 4.98 -19.67 -7.81
CA SER A 128 4.10 -18.75 -8.56
C SER A 128 3.36 -17.75 -7.69
N TRP A 129 2.79 -18.18 -6.55
CA TRP A 129 1.99 -17.34 -5.65
C TRP A 129 2.82 -16.33 -4.86
N GLU A 130 4.13 -16.44 -4.97
CA GLU A 130 5.14 -15.59 -4.34
C GLU A 130 5.59 -14.44 -5.26
N THR A 131 5.05 -14.40 -6.49
CA THR A 131 5.39 -13.36 -7.47
C THR A 131 4.40 -12.21 -7.42
N TRP A 132 4.93 -11.00 -7.51
CA TRP A 132 4.17 -9.76 -7.40
C TRP A 132 4.49 -8.86 -8.59
N ILE A 133 3.48 -8.19 -9.14
CA ILE A 133 3.67 -7.20 -10.20
C ILE A 133 3.83 -5.84 -9.52
N PRO A 134 5.00 -5.19 -9.63
CA PRO A 134 5.22 -3.88 -9.05
C PRO A 134 4.59 -2.78 -9.90
N PHE A 135 3.91 -1.85 -9.26
CA PHE A 135 3.38 -0.62 -9.85
C PHE A 135 3.99 0.56 -9.11
N LYS A 136 4.47 1.55 -9.87
CA LYS A 136 4.99 2.79 -9.31
C LYS A 136 3.93 3.88 -9.42
N ASN A 137 3.61 4.49 -8.29
CA ASN A 137 2.57 5.51 -8.18
C ASN A 137 3.15 6.91 -8.43
N ASN A 138 2.27 7.87 -8.73
CA ASN A 138 2.67 9.24 -9.05
C ASN A 138 3.33 9.98 -7.88
N ASP A 139 3.04 9.57 -6.65
CA ASP A 139 3.64 10.09 -5.41
C ASP A 139 5.00 9.45 -5.08
N GLY A 140 5.48 8.52 -5.91
CA GLY A 140 6.71 7.77 -5.72
C GLY A 140 6.59 6.55 -4.81
N SER A 141 5.40 6.27 -4.27
CA SER A 141 5.10 5.00 -3.60
C SER A 141 4.96 3.86 -4.62
N TRP A 142 4.86 2.64 -4.10
CA TRP A 142 4.74 1.41 -4.85
C TRP A 142 3.54 0.61 -4.36
N SER A 143 2.87 -0.05 -5.30
CA SER A 143 1.81 -1.02 -5.02
C SER A 143 2.15 -2.35 -5.68
N PHE A 144 1.77 -3.46 -5.04
CA PHE A 144 2.18 -4.80 -5.47
C PHE A 144 0.96 -5.68 -5.70
N LEU A 145 0.75 -6.06 -6.95
CA LEU A 145 -0.38 -6.90 -7.34
C LEU A 145 0.01 -8.37 -7.32
N SER A 146 -0.74 -9.18 -6.58
CA SER A 146 -0.55 -10.63 -6.53
C SER A 146 -0.98 -11.31 -7.84
N VAL A 147 -0.61 -12.58 -8.00
CA VAL A 147 -1.10 -13.42 -9.12
C VAL A 147 -2.61 -13.63 -9.11
N HIS A 148 -3.29 -13.34 -7.99
CA HIS A 148 -4.72 -13.47 -7.83
C HIS A 148 -5.48 -12.17 -8.16
N GLY A 149 -4.77 -11.12 -8.59
CA GLY A 149 -5.40 -9.83 -8.92
C GLY A 149 -5.76 -8.99 -7.70
N GLN A 150 -5.12 -9.25 -6.55
CA GLN A 150 -5.33 -8.53 -5.30
C GLN A 150 -4.05 -7.80 -4.87
N TRP A 151 -4.18 -6.59 -4.35
CA TRP A 151 -3.08 -5.72 -3.93
C TRP A 151 -2.61 -6.06 -2.53
N LEU A 152 -1.30 -6.10 -2.30
CA LEU A 152 -0.72 -6.19 -0.96
C LEU A 152 -1.16 -4.99 -0.13
N SER A 153 -1.71 -5.24 1.07
CA SER A 153 -2.31 -4.24 1.94
C SER A 153 -1.69 -4.29 3.33
N ALA A 154 -1.39 -3.13 3.88
CA ALA A 154 -0.85 -2.92 5.22
C ALA A 154 -1.83 -2.13 6.07
N HIS A 155 -2.59 -2.83 6.92
CA HIS A 155 -3.65 -2.23 7.73
C HIS A 155 -3.09 -1.47 8.93
N GLU A 156 -3.83 -0.46 9.39
CA GLU A 156 -3.47 0.34 10.57
C GLU A 156 -3.33 -0.51 11.85
N ASP A 157 -4.08 -1.61 11.96
CA ASP A 157 -4.04 -2.54 13.10
C ASP A 157 -2.80 -3.45 13.12
N GLY A 158 -1.95 -3.34 12.11
CA GLY A 158 -0.72 -4.12 11.97
C GLY A 158 -0.89 -5.39 11.13
N SER A 159 -2.10 -5.73 10.71
CA SER A 159 -2.32 -6.90 9.87
C SER A 159 -1.89 -6.67 8.42
N VAL A 160 -1.63 -7.78 7.72
CA VAL A 160 -1.24 -7.79 6.31
C VAL A 160 -2.14 -8.76 5.57
N SER A 161 -2.71 -8.31 4.46
CA SER A 161 -3.56 -9.13 3.60
C SER A 161 -3.42 -8.69 2.15
N THR A 162 -4.26 -9.24 1.26
CA THR A 162 -4.48 -8.66 -0.05
C THR A 162 -5.94 -8.29 -0.25
N VAL A 163 -6.19 -7.19 -0.98
CA VAL A 163 -7.53 -6.62 -1.22
C VAL A 163 -7.74 -6.32 -2.70
N GLU A 164 -8.99 -6.13 -3.13
CA GLU A 164 -9.33 -5.90 -4.54
C GLU A 164 -9.05 -4.45 -4.99
N ASP A 165 -9.30 -3.48 -4.11
CA ASP A 165 -9.11 -2.06 -4.38
C ASP A 165 -7.68 -1.62 -4.00
N CYS A 166 -7.15 -0.61 -4.69
CA CYS A 166 -5.84 -0.05 -4.39
C CYS A 166 -6.04 1.39 -3.88
N ASP A 167 -6.08 1.53 -2.57
CA ASP A 167 -6.17 2.78 -1.85
C ASP A 167 -4.87 3.02 -1.06
N ALA A 168 -4.91 3.87 -0.03
CA ALA A 168 -3.72 4.31 0.69
C ALA A 168 -2.97 3.17 1.42
N ASP A 169 -3.68 2.13 1.86
CA ASP A 169 -3.11 1.04 2.66
C ASP A 169 -2.31 0.05 1.79
N GLU A 170 -2.46 0.14 0.46
CA GLU A 170 -1.74 -0.64 -0.55
C GLU A 170 -0.51 0.11 -1.10
N HIS A 171 -0.19 1.28 -0.53
CA HIS A 171 0.95 2.10 -0.92
C HIS A 171 2.13 1.88 0.02
N PHE A 172 3.29 1.58 -0.57
CA PHE A 172 4.55 1.35 0.14
C PHE A 172 5.67 2.24 -0.37
N TRP A 173 6.48 2.75 0.55
CA TRP A 173 7.75 3.40 0.23
C TRP A 173 8.87 2.39 0.37
N LEU A 174 9.60 2.16 -0.74
CA LEU A 174 10.77 1.30 -0.77
C LEU A 174 12.00 2.06 -0.30
N GLU A 175 12.31 1.93 0.98
CA GLU A 175 13.50 2.54 1.56
C GLU A 175 14.71 1.61 1.36
N TRP A 176 15.85 2.19 0.94
CA TRP A 176 17.11 1.47 0.95
C TRP A 176 17.53 1.18 2.38
N TRP A 177 18.05 -0.03 2.62
CA TRP A 177 18.73 -0.31 3.87
C TRP A 177 20.01 0.55 4.01
N LYS A 178 20.24 1.08 5.22
CA LYS A 178 21.43 1.82 5.63
C LYS A 178 22.20 1.07 6.72
#